data_AF-A0AA43EJZ9-F1
#
_entry.id   AF-A0AA43EJZ9-F1
#
_cell.length_a   1.000
_cell.length_b   1.000
_cell.length_c   1.000
_cell.angle_alpha   90.00
_cell.angle_beta   90.00
_cell.angle_gamma   90.00
#
_symmetry.space_group_name_H-M   'P 1'
#
loop_
_entity.id
_entity.type
_entity.pdbx_description
1 polymer ?
#
loop_
_entity_poly.entity_id
_entity_poly.type
_entity_poly.pdbx_seq_one_letter_code
_entity_poly.pdbx_strand_id
1 'polypeptide(L)'
;MNLKVEEQRTEPRGAVQFQAMVSGSVEFEGRGIILDLSRSGCRLESPLLMLPGISVELRIAVPGLEWALAIEGADVQWADEDIAGLAFVRIRETERQRLDELVAARLVKEADTGDDAQDERIPFEFQGLEAMLAKDPELAISKGLAWFAHDQAEFHFRGGNLLGRAFPTCTPEFAAALGELVKTGDDREADFALALLQNYLGSTSIDDVLKEIVAHFPQDSQKMDEVRTIINSPGARPGEFGLANAWRVKQESLARWLTDERTAVTAFAAQLMAELDQTIMAERRRVEAERELRDRTRHEDENGHDHGYKPKPF
;
A
#
# COMPACT_ATOMS: atom_id res chain seq x y z
N MET A 1 -33.15 -8.73 -38.28
CA MET A 1 -31.97 -8.13 -38.95
C MET A 1 -30.80 -8.28 -38.00
N ASN A 2 -29.90 -9.22 -38.25
CA ASN A 2 -28.70 -9.41 -37.42
C ASN A 2 -27.75 -8.25 -37.72
N LEU A 3 -27.62 -7.32 -36.77
CA LEU A 3 -26.51 -6.37 -36.75
C LEU A 3 -25.24 -7.19 -36.49
N LYS A 4 -24.41 -7.34 -37.53
CA LYS A 4 -23.01 -7.73 -37.36
C LYS A 4 -22.37 -6.71 -36.43
N VAL A 5 -22.10 -7.10 -35.19
CA VAL A 5 -21.19 -6.37 -34.32
C VAL A 5 -19.83 -6.42 -35.02
N GLU A 6 -19.36 -5.28 -35.53
CA GLU A 6 -18.02 -5.19 -36.10
C GLU A 6 -16.98 -5.45 -35.01
N GLU A 7 -16.07 -6.37 -35.28
CA GLU A 7 -14.94 -6.70 -34.41
C GLU A 7 -13.99 -5.50 -34.36
N GLN A 8 -14.18 -4.61 -33.39
CA GLN A 8 -13.32 -3.42 -33.17
C GLN A 8 -12.04 -3.77 -32.37
N ARG A 9 -11.74 -5.06 -32.19
CA ARG A 9 -10.62 -5.51 -31.36
C ARG A 9 -9.28 -5.29 -32.08
N THR A 10 -8.38 -4.57 -31.43
CA THR A 10 -7.02 -4.29 -31.92
C THR A 10 -5.98 -5.33 -31.49
N GLU A 11 -6.26 -6.13 -30.46
CA GLU A 11 -5.34 -7.14 -29.93
C GLU A 11 -6.04 -8.47 -29.60
N PRO A 12 -5.38 -9.62 -29.80
CA PRO A 12 -5.89 -10.92 -29.38
C PRO A 12 -5.97 -10.98 -27.85
N ARG A 13 -7.03 -11.60 -27.32
CA ARG A 13 -7.23 -11.80 -25.88
C ARG A 13 -7.22 -13.29 -25.55
N GLY A 14 -6.47 -13.67 -24.53
CA GLY A 14 -6.56 -15.01 -23.96
C GLY A 14 -7.72 -15.09 -22.98
N ALA A 15 -8.57 -16.11 -23.11
CA ALA A 15 -9.58 -16.47 -22.14
C ALA A 15 -8.92 -16.92 -20.82
N VAL A 16 -9.38 -16.32 -19.72
CA VAL A 16 -8.85 -16.57 -18.38
C VAL A 16 -9.98 -16.50 -17.35
N GLN A 17 -9.73 -17.03 -16.15
CA GLN A 17 -10.55 -16.80 -14.97
C GLN A 17 -9.61 -16.48 -13.82
N PHE A 18 -9.24 -15.21 -13.67
CA PHE A 18 -8.34 -14.75 -12.62
C PHE A 18 -9.06 -13.87 -11.63
N GLN A 19 -8.87 -14.10 -10.33
CA GLN A 19 -9.40 -13.18 -9.34
C GLN A 19 -8.68 -11.83 -9.44
N ALA A 20 -9.43 -10.75 -9.32
CA ALA A 20 -8.89 -9.40 -9.25
C ALA A 20 -9.41 -8.70 -7.99
N MET A 21 -8.51 -7.98 -7.31
CA MET A 21 -8.92 -6.88 -6.46
C MET A 21 -9.00 -5.62 -7.32
N VAL A 22 -10.10 -4.90 -7.18
CA VAL A 22 -10.36 -3.63 -7.83
C VAL A 22 -10.33 -2.55 -6.77
N SER A 23 -9.56 -1.49 -7.00
CA SER A 23 -9.49 -0.32 -6.11
C SER A 23 -9.65 0.97 -6.91
N GLY A 24 -10.27 1.99 -6.31
CA GLY A 24 -10.44 3.32 -6.89
C GLY A 24 -10.37 4.40 -5.80
N SER A 25 -10.99 5.56 -6.02
CA SER A 25 -11.19 6.53 -4.93
C SER A 25 -11.95 5.87 -3.75
N VAL A 26 -11.84 6.45 -2.55
CA VAL A 26 -12.13 5.92 -1.19
C VAL A 26 -13.39 5.01 -1.01
N GLU A 27 -14.32 4.95 -1.96
CA GLU A 27 -15.53 4.11 -1.93
C GLU A 27 -15.55 2.95 -2.96
N PHE A 28 -14.51 2.80 -3.79
CA PHE A 28 -14.44 1.83 -4.90
C PHE A 28 -13.44 0.70 -4.62
N GLU A 29 -13.64 -0.09 -3.56
CA GLU A 29 -12.86 -1.31 -3.31
C GLU A 29 -13.74 -2.55 -3.36
N GLY A 30 -13.33 -3.58 -4.12
CA GLY A 30 -14.05 -4.84 -4.18
C GLY A 30 -13.39 -5.88 -5.07
N ARG A 31 -13.99 -7.08 -5.10
CA ARG A 31 -13.46 -8.22 -5.85
C ARG A 31 -14.14 -8.38 -7.20
N GLY A 32 -13.43 -9.00 -8.14
CA GLY A 32 -13.99 -9.44 -9.41
C GLY A 32 -13.19 -10.57 -10.05
N ILE A 33 -13.63 -10.99 -11.24
CA ILE A 33 -13.03 -12.07 -12.02
C ILE A 33 -12.68 -11.53 -13.41
N ILE A 34 -11.41 -11.65 -13.79
CA ILE A 34 -10.95 -11.38 -15.15
C ILE A 34 -11.33 -12.56 -16.03
N LEU A 35 -12.16 -12.29 -17.04
CA LEU A 35 -12.72 -13.27 -17.98
C LEU A 35 -11.88 -13.41 -19.26
N ASP A 36 -11.21 -12.33 -19.65
CA ASP A 36 -10.21 -12.34 -20.72
C ASP A 36 -9.14 -11.28 -20.45
N LEU A 37 -7.95 -11.50 -21.01
CA LEU A 37 -6.79 -10.64 -20.81
C LEU A 37 -6.02 -10.46 -22.13
N SER A 38 -5.68 -9.20 -22.44
CA SER A 38 -4.74 -8.82 -23.50
C SER A 38 -3.63 -7.93 -22.94
N ARG A 39 -2.71 -7.49 -23.81
CA ARG A 39 -1.63 -6.58 -23.43
C ARG A 39 -2.15 -5.17 -23.07
N SER A 40 -3.29 -4.80 -23.63
CA SER A 40 -3.91 -3.47 -23.51
C SER A 40 -5.19 -3.43 -22.66
N GLY A 41 -5.70 -4.55 -22.17
CA GLY A 41 -6.94 -4.53 -21.39
C GLY A 41 -7.45 -5.89 -20.96
N CYS A 42 -8.62 -5.87 -20.34
CA CYS A 42 -9.29 -7.08 -19.87
C CYS A 42 -10.81 -6.91 -19.84
N ARG A 43 -11.52 -8.02 -19.69
CA ARG A 43 -12.93 -8.03 -19.26
C ARG A 43 -13.01 -8.48 -17.81
N LEU A 44 -13.72 -7.71 -16.99
CA LEU A 44 -13.89 -7.93 -15.56
C LEU A 44 -15.36 -8.20 -15.26
N GLU A 45 -15.66 -9.24 -14.53
CA GLU A 45 -16.95 -9.48 -13.86
C GLU A 45 -16.84 -9.06 -12.39
N SER A 46 -17.71 -8.17 -11.91
CA SER A 46 -17.69 -7.66 -10.54
C SER A 46 -19.06 -7.10 -10.15
N PRO A 47 -19.51 -7.30 -8.89
CA PRO A 47 -20.73 -6.66 -8.39
C PRO A 47 -20.58 -5.15 -8.17
N LEU A 48 -19.38 -4.58 -8.38
CA LEU A 48 -19.12 -3.16 -8.28
C LEU A 48 -19.78 -2.39 -9.43
N LEU A 49 -20.33 -1.22 -9.12
CA LEU A 49 -20.89 -0.33 -10.14
C LEU A 49 -19.77 0.30 -10.97
N MET A 50 -19.58 -0.20 -12.19
CA MET A 50 -18.59 0.30 -13.14
C MET A 50 -19.24 1.33 -14.06
N LEU A 51 -18.75 2.57 -14.04
CA LEU A 51 -19.21 3.63 -14.94
C LEU A 51 -18.13 3.93 -16.00
N PRO A 52 -18.48 4.00 -17.30
CA PRO A 52 -17.54 4.37 -18.34
C PRO A 52 -16.82 5.70 -18.04
N GLY A 53 -15.51 5.73 -18.27
CA GLY A 53 -14.65 6.88 -17.99
C GLY A 53 -14.05 6.93 -16.58
N ILE A 54 -14.46 6.03 -15.67
CA ILE A 54 -13.76 5.86 -14.38
C ILE A 54 -12.47 5.07 -14.61
N SER A 55 -11.39 5.49 -13.95
CA SER A 55 -10.13 4.77 -13.89
C SER A 55 -10.03 4.00 -12.57
N VAL A 56 -9.72 2.72 -12.65
CA VAL A 56 -9.53 1.83 -11.49
C VAL A 56 -8.14 1.21 -11.50
N GLU A 57 -7.66 0.81 -10.34
CA GLU A 57 -6.48 -0.03 -10.19
C GLU A 57 -6.88 -1.50 -10.06
N LEU A 58 -6.07 -2.39 -10.63
CA LEU A 58 -6.31 -3.83 -10.58
C LEU A 58 -5.11 -4.56 -9.99
N ARG A 59 -5.39 -5.54 -9.13
CA ARG A 59 -4.42 -6.57 -8.69
C ARG A 59 -4.95 -7.92 -9.12
N ILE A 60 -4.39 -8.45 -10.21
CA ILE A 60 -4.86 -9.67 -10.87
C ILE A 60 -4.03 -10.87 -10.37
N ALA A 61 -4.66 -11.81 -9.69
CA ALA A 61 -4.03 -13.05 -9.23
C ALA A 61 -3.89 -14.05 -10.39
N VAL A 62 -2.68 -14.18 -10.92
CA VAL A 62 -2.38 -15.05 -12.06
C VAL A 62 -1.75 -16.37 -11.56
N PRO A 63 -2.29 -17.54 -11.93
CA PRO A 63 -1.70 -18.83 -11.57
C PRO A 63 -0.26 -18.98 -12.06
N GLY A 64 0.63 -19.41 -11.16
CA GLY A 64 2.05 -19.61 -11.45
C GLY A 64 2.91 -18.34 -11.32
N LEU A 65 2.30 -17.17 -11.12
CA LEU A 65 3.02 -15.98 -10.69
C LEU A 65 3.01 -15.91 -9.17
N GLU A 66 4.18 -15.69 -8.56
CA GLU A 66 4.31 -15.57 -7.10
C GLU A 66 3.59 -14.32 -6.54
N TRP A 67 3.32 -13.32 -7.38
CA TRP A 67 2.64 -12.08 -7.01
C TRP A 67 1.57 -11.71 -8.04
N ALA A 68 0.55 -10.96 -7.60
CA ALA A 68 -0.46 -10.43 -8.52
C ALA A 68 0.17 -9.53 -9.61
N LEU A 69 -0.41 -9.57 -10.80
CA LEU A 69 -0.11 -8.61 -11.86
C LEU A 69 -0.78 -7.28 -11.50
N ALA A 70 0.00 -6.21 -11.43
CA ALA A 70 -0.49 -4.89 -11.00
C ALA A 70 -0.74 -3.95 -12.18
N ILE A 71 -1.94 -3.38 -12.21
CA ILE A 71 -2.39 -2.38 -13.18
C ILE A 71 -2.74 -1.10 -12.40
N GLU A 72 -1.95 -0.03 -12.57
CA GLU A 72 -2.09 1.23 -11.80
C GLU A 72 -3.16 2.18 -12.39
N GLY A 73 -3.73 1.82 -13.52
CA GLY A 73 -4.80 2.57 -14.14
C GLY A 73 -5.39 1.78 -15.29
N ALA A 74 -6.66 1.45 -15.14
CA ALA A 74 -7.49 0.77 -16.10
C ALA A 74 -8.79 1.57 -16.27
N ASP A 75 -9.00 2.13 -17.44
CA ASP A 75 -10.16 2.97 -17.73
C ASP A 75 -11.33 2.10 -18.21
N VAL A 76 -12.49 2.26 -17.57
CA VAL A 76 -13.74 1.60 -17.97
C VAL A 76 -14.16 2.13 -19.34
N GLN A 77 -14.11 1.27 -20.36
CA GLN A 77 -14.52 1.61 -21.73
C GLN A 77 -16.02 1.41 -21.93
N TRP A 78 -16.57 0.37 -21.31
CA TRP A 78 -17.99 0.05 -21.30
C TRP A 78 -18.32 -0.79 -20.06
N ALA A 79 -19.57 -0.77 -19.64
CA ALA A 79 -20.10 -1.60 -18.58
C ALA A 79 -21.49 -2.10 -18.97
N ASP A 80 -21.77 -3.36 -18.67
CA ASP A 80 -23.04 -4.04 -18.88
C ASP A 80 -23.30 -4.96 -17.69
N GLU A 81 -24.32 -4.63 -16.89
CA GLU A 81 -24.62 -5.27 -15.60
C GLU A 81 -23.40 -5.39 -14.67
N ASP A 82 -22.89 -6.60 -14.47
CA ASP A 82 -21.72 -6.92 -13.65
C ASP A 82 -20.43 -7.07 -14.48
N ILE A 83 -20.48 -6.89 -15.79
CA ILE A 83 -19.33 -7.02 -16.68
C ILE A 83 -18.86 -5.66 -17.18
N ALA A 84 -17.56 -5.39 -17.05
CA ALA A 84 -16.92 -4.20 -17.58
C ALA A 84 -15.74 -4.54 -18.52
N GLY A 85 -15.61 -3.76 -19.59
CA GLY A 85 -14.43 -3.75 -20.44
C GLY A 85 -13.45 -2.67 -19.97
N LEU A 86 -12.23 -3.06 -19.61
CA LEU A 86 -11.20 -2.16 -19.09
C LEU A 86 -10.04 -2.04 -20.08
N ALA A 87 -9.54 -0.81 -20.28
CA ALA A 87 -8.34 -0.53 -21.04
C ALA A 87 -7.20 -0.10 -20.11
N PHE A 88 -6.05 -0.75 -20.20
CA PHE A 88 -4.88 -0.44 -19.39
C PHE A 88 -4.23 0.84 -19.88
N VAL A 89 -4.27 1.89 -19.07
CA VAL A 89 -3.71 3.20 -19.37
C VAL A 89 -2.44 3.49 -18.57
N ARG A 90 -2.26 2.85 -17.41
CA ARG A 90 -1.04 2.94 -16.60
C ARG A 90 -0.61 1.57 -16.10
N ILE A 91 0.57 1.16 -16.55
CA ILE A 91 1.26 -0.08 -16.19
C ILE A 91 2.74 0.25 -16.08
N ARG A 92 3.40 -0.27 -15.05
CA ARG A 92 4.86 -0.22 -14.94
C ARG A 92 5.52 -1.17 -15.92
N GLU A 93 6.73 -0.86 -16.36
CA GLU A 93 7.43 -1.65 -17.38
C GLU A 93 7.68 -3.10 -16.96
N THR A 94 7.98 -3.34 -15.68
CA THR A 94 8.15 -4.70 -15.14
C THR A 94 6.85 -5.51 -15.20
N GLU A 95 5.71 -4.90 -14.87
CA GLU A 95 4.40 -5.53 -14.98
C GLU A 95 3.97 -5.70 -16.45
N ARG A 96 4.38 -4.77 -17.33
CA ARG A 96 4.17 -4.89 -18.79
C ARG A 96 4.86 -6.14 -19.34
N GLN A 97 6.11 -6.38 -18.93
CA GLN A 97 6.86 -7.55 -19.35
C GLN A 97 6.18 -8.86 -18.86
N ARG A 98 5.76 -8.89 -17.59
CA ARG A 98 5.03 -10.04 -17.01
C ARG A 98 3.70 -10.30 -17.73
N LEU A 99 2.96 -9.25 -18.08
CA LEU A 99 1.72 -9.33 -18.84
C LEU A 99 1.97 -9.87 -20.26
N ASP A 100 3.01 -9.38 -20.93
CA ASP A 100 3.38 -9.81 -22.27
C ASP A 100 3.73 -11.31 -22.33
N GLU A 101 4.50 -11.79 -21.36
CA GLU A 101 4.85 -13.22 -21.21
C GLU A 101 3.60 -14.07 -20.94
N LEU A 102 2.72 -13.59 -20.04
CA LEU A 102 1.47 -14.27 -19.71
C LEU A 102 0.53 -14.39 -20.91
N VAL A 103 0.31 -13.29 -21.64
CA VAL A 103 -0.55 -13.27 -22.83
C VAL A 103 0.05 -14.16 -23.92
N ALA A 104 1.37 -14.11 -24.14
CA ALA A 104 2.04 -14.99 -25.10
C ALA A 104 1.84 -16.48 -24.74
N ALA A 105 2.01 -16.86 -23.47
CA ALA A 105 1.82 -18.23 -23.01
C ALA A 105 0.36 -18.72 -23.16
N ARG A 106 -0.62 -17.84 -23.03
CA ARG A 106 -2.05 -18.17 -23.16
C ARG A 106 -2.47 -18.35 -24.61
N LEU A 107 -2.04 -17.45 -25.50
CA LEU A 107 -2.33 -17.54 -26.93
C LEU A 107 -1.74 -18.81 -27.57
N VAL A 108 -0.60 -19.30 -27.06
CA VAL A 108 -0.01 -20.57 -27.50
C VAL A 108 -0.86 -21.77 -27.06
N LYS A 109 -1.42 -21.75 -25.84
CA LYS A 109 -2.29 -22.84 -25.35
C LYS A 109 -3.63 -22.91 -26.09
N GLU A 110 -4.23 -21.77 -26.41
CA GLU A 110 -5.51 -21.71 -27.14
C GLU A 110 -5.40 -22.21 -28.59
N ALA A 111 -4.22 -22.10 -29.20
CA ALA A 111 -3.97 -22.64 -30.53
C ALA A 111 -3.82 -24.18 -30.56
N ASP A 112 -3.60 -24.81 -29.40
CA ASP A 112 -3.32 -26.25 -29.26
C ASP A 112 -4.55 -27.05 -28.76
N THR A 113 -5.50 -26.39 -28.08
CA THR A 113 -6.76 -26.99 -27.62
C THR A 113 -7.90 -26.76 -28.62
N GLY A 114 -7.99 -27.63 -29.63
CA GLY A 114 -9.22 -27.82 -30.38
C GLY A 114 -10.17 -28.72 -29.61
N ASP A 115 -11.26 -28.13 -29.09
CA ASP A 115 -12.43 -28.80 -28.49
C ASP A 115 -12.14 -29.62 -27.21
N ASP A 116 -13.01 -29.51 -26.20
CA ASP A 116 -12.94 -30.19 -24.89
C ASP A 116 -11.82 -29.77 -23.90
N ALA A 117 -12.12 -28.73 -23.12
CA ALA A 117 -11.70 -28.68 -21.70
C ALA A 117 -12.64 -27.76 -20.91
N GLN A 118 -13.78 -28.32 -20.48
CA GLN A 118 -14.53 -27.75 -19.38
C GLN A 118 -13.67 -27.76 -18.11
N ASP A 119 -13.37 -26.57 -17.59
CA ASP A 119 -13.27 -26.26 -16.17
C ASP A 119 -12.53 -27.30 -15.30
N GLU A 120 -11.21 -27.41 -15.49
CA GLU A 120 -10.36 -27.78 -14.35
C GLU A 120 -10.32 -26.59 -13.38
N ARG A 121 -11.35 -26.55 -12.54
CA ARG A 121 -11.45 -25.67 -11.37
C ARG A 121 -10.30 -26.01 -10.43
N ILE A 122 -9.18 -25.31 -10.58
CA ILE A 122 -8.14 -25.27 -9.56
C ILE A 122 -8.55 -24.19 -8.55
N PRO A 123 -8.94 -24.54 -7.32
CA PRO A 123 -9.11 -23.56 -6.26
C PRO A 123 -7.72 -23.10 -5.82
N PHE A 124 -7.43 -21.81 -5.85
CA PHE A 124 -6.22 -21.30 -5.20
C PHE A 124 -6.40 -19.88 -4.65
N GLU A 125 -6.96 -19.81 -3.44
CA GLU A 125 -6.47 -18.83 -2.49
C GLU A 125 -5.07 -19.31 -2.04
N PHE A 126 -4.02 -18.49 -2.19
CA PHE A 126 -2.74 -18.72 -1.49
C PHE A 126 -2.90 -18.44 0.03
N GLN A 127 -4.01 -18.89 0.64
CA GLN A 127 -4.20 -18.83 2.08
C GLN A 127 -3.29 -19.89 2.73
N GLY A 128 -2.31 -19.43 3.51
CA GLY A 128 -1.52 -20.32 4.37
C GLY A 128 -0.01 -20.22 4.19
N LEU A 129 0.51 -19.49 3.19
CA LEU A 129 1.95 -19.21 3.15
C LEU A 129 2.35 -18.37 4.36
N GLU A 130 1.51 -17.41 4.79
CA GLU A 130 1.74 -16.67 6.03
C GLU A 130 1.84 -17.61 7.23
N ALA A 131 0.93 -18.59 7.31
CA ALA A 131 0.91 -19.58 8.40
C ALA A 131 2.11 -20.54 8.36
N MET A 132 2.73 -20.75 7.19
CA MET A 132 3.96 -21.53 7.06
C MET A 132 5.19 -20.71 7.45
N LEU A 133 5.27 -19.45 7.00
CA LEU A 133 6.35 -18.53 7.37
C LEU A 133 6.31 -18.21 8.87
N ALA A 134 5.12 -18.05 9.45
CA ALA A 134 4.94 -17.76 10.88
C ALA A 134 5.54 -18.82 11.82
N LYS A 135 5.76 -20.05 11.33
CA LYS A 135 6.37 -21.14 12.12
C LYS A 135 7.89 -21.02 12.25
N ASP A 136 8.53 -20.27 11.35
CA ASP A 136 9.98 -20.18 11.26
C ASP A 136 10.41 -18.74 10.87
N PRO A 137 10.61 -17.87 11.89
CA PRO A 137 11.07 -16.50 11.69
C PRO A 137 12.36 -16.38 10.88
N GLU A 138 13.33 -17.27 11.09
CA GLU A 138 14.63 -17.23 10.42
C GLU A 138 14.49 -17.56 8.92
N LEU A 139 13.72 -18.60 8.60
CA LEU A 139 13.40 -18.93 7.22
C LEU A 139 12.66 -17.77 6.54
N ALA A 140 11.71 -17.15 7.24
CA ALA A 140 10.94 -16.04 6.72
C ALA A 140 11.84 -14.81 6.41
N ILE A 141 12.78 -14.49 7.31
CA ILE A 141 13.80 -13.44 7.08
C ILE A 141 14.69 -13.79 5.89
N SER A 142 15.19 -15.03 5.82
CA SER A 142 16.05 -15.49 4.73
C SER A 142 15.35 -15.39 3.35
N LYS A 143 14.08 -15.77 3.26
CA LYS A 143 13.26 -15.60 2.05
C LYS A 143 12.99 -14.12 1.77
N GLY A 144 12.69 -13.34 2.81
CA GLY A 144 12.55 -11.89 2.74
C GLY A 144 13.76 -11.21 2.09
N LEU A 145 14.96 -11.53 2.56
CA LEU A 145 16.23 -11.01 2.05
C LEU A 145 16.49 -11.37 0.59
N ALA A 146 16.07 -12.58 0.18
CA ALA A 146 16.15 -13.00 -1.22
C ALA A 146 15.19 -12.19 -2.10
N TRP A 147 13.96 -11.93 -1.63
CA TRP A 147 13.00 -11.09 -2.34
C TRP A 147 13.45 -9.64 -2.43
N PHE A 148 13.97 -9.09 -1.33
CA PHE A 148 14.50 -7.72 -1.28
C PHE A 148 15.66 -7.51 -2.25
N ALA A 149 16.55 -8.49 -2.39
CA ALA A 149 17.64 -8.40 -3.36
C ALA A 149 17.18 -8.37 -4.81
N HIS A 150 15.97 -8.83 -5.11
CA HIS A 150 15.42 -8.79 -6.45
C HIS A 150 14.79 -7.43 -6.78
N ASP A 151 13.98 -6.88 -5.86
CA ASP A 151 13.34 -5.58 -6.02
C ASP A 151 13.17 -4.88 -4.66
N GLN A 152 14.09 -3.96 -4.36
CA GLN A 152 14.09 -3.21 -3.11
C GLN A 152 12.95 -2.20 -3.03
N ALA A 153 12.61 -1.56 -4.15
CA ALA A 153 11.64 -0.45 -4.19
C ALA A 153 10.23 -0.94 -3.87
N GLU A 154 9.87 -2.12 -4.38
CA GLU A 154 8.55 -2.72 -4.19
C GLU A 154 8.48 -3.65 -2.99
N PHE A 155 9.61 -3.93 -2.34
CA PHE A 155 9.68 -4.94 -1.29
C PHE A 155 8.66 -4.69 -0.19
N HIS A 156 8.56 -3.46 0.32
CA HIS A 156 7.68 -3.13 1.43
C HIS A 156 6.19 -3.38 1.11
N PHE A 157 5.75 -3.13 -0.14
CA PHE A 157 4.39 -3.41 -0.61
C PHE A 157 4.12 -4.91 -0.87
N ARG A 158 5.18 -5.70 -1.11
CA ARG A 158 5.08 -7.11 -1.50
C ARG A 158 5.60 -8.04 -0.40
N GLY A 159 6.90 -8.35 -0.42
CA GLY A 159 7.54 -9.26 0.52
C GLY A 159 7.40 -8.78 1.97
N GLY A 160 7.57 -7.48 2.19
CA GLY A 160 7.34 -6.83 3.48
C GLY A 160 5.90 -6.98 3.97
N ASN A 161 4.91 -6.80 3.10
CA ASN A 161 3.50 -6.98 3.45
C ASN A 161 3.17 -8.45 3.79
N LEU A 162 3.70 -9.41 3.03
CA LEU A 162 3.51 -10.84 3.31
C LEU A 162 4.09 -11.22 4.68
N LEU A 163 5.30 -10.76 4.99
CA LEU A 163 5.93 -10.97 6.29
C LEU A 163 5.16 -10.24 7.41
N GLY A 164 4.68 -9.03 7.14
CA GLY A 164 3.77 -8.27 8.01
C GLY A 164 2.52 -9.06 8.41
N ARG A 165 1.94 -9.79 7.44
CA ARG A 165 0.77 -10.65 7.65
C ARG A 165 1.13 -11.98 8.34
N ALA A 166 2.32 -12.52 8.10
CA ALA A 166 2.82 -13.72 8.78
C ALA A 166 3.16 -13.47 10.25
N PHE A 167 3.68 -12.27 10.57
CA PHE A 167 4.01 -11.85 11.93
C PHE A 167 3.25 -10.57 12.29
N PRO A 168 1.91 -10.62 12.48
CA PRO A 168 1.16 -9.47 12.91
C PRO A 168 1.75 -8.91 14.20
N THR A 169 1.83 -7.59 14.32
CA THR A 169 2.46 -6.90 15.46
C THR A 169 3.95 -7.15 15.65
N CYS A 170 4.67 -7.79 14.72
CA CYS A 170 6.08 -8.14 14.84
C CYS A 170 6.34 -8.93 16.14
N THR A 171 6.04 -10.23 16.11
CA THR A 171 6.18 -11.12 17.28
C THR A 171 7.59 -11.01 17.88
N PRO A 172 7.75 -11.13 19.22
CA PRO A 172 9.05 -10.97 19.87
C PRO A 172 10.18 -11.81 19.27
N GLU A 173 9.89 -13.04 18.83
CA GLU A 173 10.83 -13.95 18.18
C GLU A 173 11.30 -13.41 16.81
N PHE A 174 10.37 -12.81 16.06
CA PHE A 174 10.66 -12.22 14.76
C PHE A 174 11.43 -10.91 14.91
N ALA A 175 11.05 -10.06 15.87
CA ALA A 175 11.79 -8.85 16.22
C ALA A 175 13.22 -9.17 16.68
N ALA A 176 13.40 -10.19 17.54
CA ALA A 176 14.72 -10.62 17.98
C ALA A 176 15.58 -11.12 16.81
N ALA A 177 15.01 -11.93 15.91
CA ALA A 177 15.72 -12.42 14.74
C ALA A 177 16.11 -11.29 13.77
N LEU A 178 15.25 -10.28 13.58
CA LEU A 178 15.59 -9.06 12.82
C LEU A 178 16.68 -8.24 13.51
N GLY A 179 16.65 -8.12 14.84
CA GLY A 179 17.69 -7.44 15.60
C GLY A 179 19.06 -8.10 15.44
N GLU A 180 19.12 -9.42 15.55
CA GLU A 180 20.38 -10.17 15.32
C GLU A 180 20.84 -10.10 13.86
N LEU A 181 19.91 -10.07 12.90
CA LEU A 181 20.24 -9.84 11.49
C LEU A 181 20.94 -8.48 11.30
N VAL A 182 20.36 -7.40 11.81
CA VAL A 182 20.94 -6.04 11.70
C VAL A 182 22.30 -5.97 12.39
N LYS A 183 22.42 -6.59 13.57
CA LYS A 183 23.63 -6.56 14.38
C LYS A 183 24.81 -7.29 13.74
N THR A 184 24.55 -8.31 12.94
CA THR A 184 25.57 -9.16 12.28
C THR A 184 25.78 -8.83 10.81
N GLY A 185 24.77 -8.26 10.16
CA GLY A 185 24.78 -7.88 8.75
C GLY A 185 25.42 -6.52 8.48
N ASP A 186 25.33 -6.08 7.23
CA ASP A 186 25.83 -4.79 6.76
C ASP A 186 24.68 -3.86 6.32
N ASP A 187 24.98 -2.91 5.45
CA ASP A 187 24.00 -1.98 4.89
C ASP A 187 22.78 -2.70 4.30
N ARG A 188 22.97 -3.83 3.60
CA ARG A 188 21.87 -4.52 2.93
C ARG A 188 20.86 -5.09 3.92
N GLU A 189 21.33 -5.70 5.01
CA GLU A 189 20.46 -6.25 6.05
C GLU A 189 19.73 -5.14 6.81
N ALA A 190 20.39 -4.00 7.04
CA ALA A 190 19.76 -2.84 7.65
C ALA A 190 18.69 -2.22 6.74
N ASP A 191 18.98 -2.06 5.45
CA ASP A 191 18.03 -1.52 4.47
C ASP A 191 16.82 -2.47 4.29
N PHE A 192 17.07 -3.79 4.29
CA PHE A 192 16.01 -4.80 4.31
C PHE A 192 15.13 -4.67 5.55
N ALA A 193 15.74 -4.55 6.73
CA ALA A 193 15.01 -4.41 7.98
C ALA A 193 14.17 -3.13 7.96
N LEU A 194 14.73 -1.99 7.55
CA LEU A 194 13.99 -0.73 7.43
C LEU A 194 12.79 -0.85 6.48
N ALA A 195 13.00 -1.39 5.28
CA ALA A 195 11.94 -1.59 4.29
C ALA A 195 10.84 -2.54 4.80
N LEU A 196 11.19 -3.56 5.58
CA LEU A 196 10.23 -4.45 6.23
C LEU A 196 9.45 -3.71 7.34
N LEU A 197 10.15 -2.95 8.19
CA LEU A 197 9.58 -2.25 9.34
C LEU A 197 8.57 -1.16 8.94
N GLN A 198 8.58 -0.71 7.69
CA GLN A 198 7.50 0.12 7.12
C GLN A 198 6.10 -0.55 7.18
N ASN A 199 6.01 -1.86 7.40
CA ASN A 199 4.75 -2.58 7.60
C ASN A 199 4.25 -2.57 9.07
N TYR A 200 5.01 -1.97 9.98
CA TYR A 200 4.74 -1.93 11.42
C TYR A 200 4.72 -0.51 11.99
N LEU A 201 4.37 0.47 11.16
CA LEU A 201 4.42 1.89 11.51
C LEU A 201 3.74 2.16 12.84
N GLY A 202 4.48 2.83 13.71
CA GLY A 202 4.00 3.24 15.00
C GLY A 202 3.74 2.14 16.04
N SER A 203 4.13 0.88 15.78
CA SER A 203 4.20 -0.16 16.81
C SER A 203 5.43 0.02 17.68
N THR A 204 5.35 -0.30 18.98
CA THR A 204 6.52 -0.32 19.87
C THR A 204 7.25 -1.67 19.86
N SER A 205 6.68 -2.69 19.21
CA SER A 205 7.28 -4.03 19.11
C SER A 205 8.54 -4.07 18.25
N ILE A 206 8.75 -3.03 17.44
CA ILE A 206 9.90 -2.91 16.54
C ILE A 206 11.01 -2.02 17.13
N ASP A 207 10.79 -1.45 18.32
CA ASP A 207 11.69 -0.48 18.93
C ASP A 207 13.11 -1.02 19.09
N ASP A 208 13.25 -2.27 19.53
CA ASP A 208 14.57 -2.84 19.78
C ASP A 208 15.37 -3.06 18.48
N VAL A 209 14.69 -3.39 17.38
CA VAL A 209 15.31 -3.48 16.04
C VAL A 209 15.75 -2.10 15.57
N LEU A 210 14.89 -1.08 15.71
CA LEU A 210 15.23 0.30 15.34
C LEU A 210 16.40 0.85 16.16
N LYS A 211 16.44 0.57 17.47
CA LYS A 211 17.59 0.93 18.32
C LYS A 211 18.87 0.24 17.86
N GLU A 212 18.79 -1.01 17.42
CA GLU A 212 19.94 -1.72 16.86
C GLU A 212 20.47 -1.03 15.59
N ILE A 213 19.58 -0.64 14.68
CA ILE A 213 19.95 0.13 13.47
C ILE A 213 20.62 1.45 13.85
N VAL A 214 20.03 2.21 14.79
CA VAL A 214 20.61 3.49 15.27
C VAL A 214 21.99 3.29 15.89
N ALA A 215 22.17 2.21 16.66
CA ALA A 215 23.44 1.92 17.30
C ALA A 215 24.52 1.49 16.31
N HIS A 216 24.16 0.73 15.28
CA HIS A 216 25.10 0.20 14.29
C HIS A 216 25.45 1.22 13.20
N PHE A 217 24.51 2.11 12.83
CA PHE A 217 24.67 3.10 11.75
C PHE A 217 24.46 4.56 12.18
N PRO A 218 25.09 5.06 13.26
CA PRO A 218 24.78 6.37 13.84
C PRO A 218 25.13 7.58 12.94
N GLN A 219 25.93 7.38 11.89
CA GLN A 219 26.37 8.43 10.96
C GLN A 219 25.68 8.36 9.59
N ASP A 220 24.86 7.34 9.35
CA ASP A 220 24.11 7.21 8.10
C ASP A 220 22.83 8.04 8.17
N SER A 221 22.86 9.24 7.57
CA SER A 221 21.72 10.16 7.60
C SER A 221 20.46 9.56 6.96
N GLN A 222 20.61 8.76 5.90
CA GLN A 222 19.46 8.19 5.19
C GLN A 222 18.75 7.17 6.07
N LYS A 223 19.50 6.26 6.71
CA LYS A 223 18.93 5.29 7.65
C LYS A 223 18.30 5.98 8.86
N MET A 224 18.95 7.03 9.39
CA MET A 224 18.37 7.80 10.50
C MET A 224 17.05 8.48 10.11
N ASP A 225 16.96 9.04 8.89
CA ASP A 225 15.71 9.65 8.39
C ASP A 225 14.59 8.62 8.20
N GLU A 226 14.93 7.39 7.78
CA GLU A 226 13.96 6.31 7.66
C GLU A 226 13.48 5.82 9.04
N VAL A 227 14.39 5.66 10.01
CA VAL A 227 14.02 5.36 11.41
C VAL A 227 13.09 6.44 11.97
N ARG A 228 13.41 7.74 11.75
CA ARG A 228 12.53 8.85 12.14
C ARG A 228 11.15 8.71 11.52
N THR A 229 11.08 8.39 10.23
CA THR A 229 9.82 8.22 9.49
C THR A 229 8.97 7.10 10.08
N ILE A 230 9.57 5.95 10.38
CA ILE A 230 8.88 4.79 10.96
C ILE A 230 8.30 5.10 12.35
N ILE A 231 9.07 5.81 13.19
CA ILE A 231 8.66 6.20 14.55
C ILE A 231 7.59 7.29 14.51
N ASN A 232 7.80 8.32 13.68
CA ASN A 232 7.00 9.54 13.67
C ASN A 232 5.67 9.41 12.94
N SER A 233 5.44 8.32 12.20
CA SER A 233 4.18 8.04 11.53
C SER A 233 3.01 8.02 12.53
N PRO A 234 2.18 9.08 12.58
CA PRO A 234 1.12 9.19 13.56
C PRO A 234 -0.12 8.48 13.02
N GLY A 235 -0.71 7.60 13.82
CA GLY A 235 -2.07 7.15 13.54
C GLY A 235 -3.02 8.36 13.55
N ALA A 236 -3.82 8.52 12.48
CA ALA A 236 -4.81 9.59 12.43
C ALA A 236 -5.76 9.47 13.63
N ARG A 237 -5.85 10.54 14.43
CA ARG A 237 -6.79 10.59 15.56
C ARG A 237 -7.89 11.61 15.29
N PRO A 238 -9.16 11.27 15.54
CA PRO A 238 -10.25 12.22 15.42
C PRO A 238 -10.03 13.43 16.34
N GLY A 239 -10.42 14.62 15.86
CA GLY A 239 -10.45 15.85 16.64
C GLY A 239 -9.55 16.97 16.11
N GLU A 240 -9.85 18.19 16.54
CA GLU A 240 -9.22 19.44 16.08
C GLU A 240 -7.69 19.48 16.27
N PHE A 241 -7.16 18.82 17.30
CA PHE A 241 -5.72 18.67 17.56
C PHE A 241 -5.25 17.21 17.46
N GLY A 242 -5.90 16.40 16.62
CA GLY A 242 -5.66 14.96 16.49
C GLY A 242 -4.19 14.59 16.26
N LEU A 243 -3.52 15.30 15.33
CA LEU A 243 -2.11 15.09 14.99
C LEU A 243 -1.16 15.50 16.12
N ALA A 244 -1.30 16.70 16.67
CA ALA A 244 -0.50 17.17 17.81
C ALA A 244 -0.61 16.21 19.02
N ASN A 245 -1.81 15.69 19.29
CA ASN A 245 -2.00 14.69 20.34
C ASN A 245 -1.37 13.35 19.98
N ALA A 246 -1.41 12.92 18.71
CA ALA A 246 -0.76 11.68 18.28
C ALA A 246 0.77 11.75 18.47
N TRP A 247 1.42 12.85 18.10
CA TRP A 247 2.84 13.06 18.33
C TRP A 247 3.23 13.13 19.81
N ARG A 248 2.38 13.71 20.68
CA ARG A 248 2.63 13.70 22.13
C ARG A 248 2.71 12.28 22.70
N VAL A 249 1.83 11.38 22.26
CA VAL A 249 1.86 9.96 22.69
C VAL A 249 3.13 9.27 22.18
N LYS A 250 3.59 9.63 20.97
CA LYS A 250 4.87 9.11 20.45
C LYS A 250 6.07 9.59 21.27
N GLN A 251 6.08 10.84 21.67
CA GLN A 251 7.11 11.39 22.55
C GLN A 251 7.16 10.66 23.90
N GLU A 252 6.00 10.32 24.49
CA GLU A 252 5.93 9.51 25.71
C GLU A 252 6.51 8.09 25.51
N SER A 253 6.30 7.47 24.34
CA SER A 253 6.93 6.17 24.04
C SER A 253 8.45 6.24 23.90
N LEU A 254 8.98 7.35 23.36
CA LEU A 254 10.42 7.58 23.20
C LEU A 254 11.16 7.81 24.53
N ALA A 255 10.45 8.14 25.61
CA ALA A 255 11.08 8.32 26.93
C ALA A 255 11.85 7.06 27.39
N ARG A 256 11.43 5.87 26.97
CA ARG A 256 12.12 4.60 27.27
C ARG A 256 13.46 4.44 26.54
N TRP A 257 13.66 5.16 25.44
CA TRP A 257 14.90 5.10 24.67
C TRP A 257 16.01 5.95 25.31
N LEU A 258 15.65 6.96 26.11
CA LEU A 258 16.60 7.79 26.85
C LEU A 258 17.35 7.02 27.95
N THR A 259 16.85 5.85 28.34
CA THR A 259 17.49 4.97 29.33
C THR A 259 18.31 3.84 28.69
N ASP A 260 18.47 3.83 27.36
CA ASP A 260 19.30 2.83 26.68
C ASP A 260 20.79 3.02 27.03
N GLU A 261 21.53 1.93 27.15
CA GLU A 261 22.97 1.97 27.49
C GLU A 261 23.83 2.55 26.35
N ARG A 262 23.33 2.50 25.11
CA ARG A 262 24.05 2.94 23.92
C ARG A 262 23.86 4.44 23.72
N THR A 263 24.97 5.17 23.71
CA THR A 263 24.97 6.64 23.59
C THR A 263 24.39 7.14 22.27
N ALA A 264 24.53 6.37 21.18
CA ALA A 264 23.94 6.70 19.88
C ALA A 264 22.40 6.72 19.94
N VAL A 265 21.81 5.73 20.62
CA VAL A 265 20.35 5.59 20.76
C VAL A 265 19.79 6.72 21.62
N THR A 266 20.43 7.01 22.75
CA THR A 266 19.98 8.09 23.64
C THR A 266 20.12 9.47 22.99
N ALA A 267 21.19 9.71 22.23
CA ALA A 267 21.37 10.94 21.45
C ALA A 267 20.31 11.09 20.35
N PHE A 268 20.04 10.03 19.58
CA PHE A 268 19.00 10.00 18.56
C PHE A 268 17.62 10.29 19.16
N ALA A 269 17.26 9.62 20.26
CA ALA A 269 15.99 9.81 20.93
C ALA A 269 15.81 11.25 21.45
N ALA A 270 16.85 11.83 22.07
CA ALA A 270 16.82 13.21 22.55
C ALA A 270 16.60 14.20 21.40
N GLN A 271 17.28 14.01 20.27
CA GLN A 271 17.10 14.84 19.08
C GLN A 271 15.68 14.70 18.51
N LEU A 272 15.20 13.46 18.34
CA LEU A 272 13.87 13.19 17.80
C LEU A 272 12.75 13.79 18.67
N MET A 273 12.89 13.73 19.99
CA MET A 273 11.94 14.37 20.92
C MET A 273 11.90 15.89 20.74
N ALA A 274 13.05 16.54 20.56
CA ALA A 274 13.12 17.98 20.33
C ALA A 274 12.52 18.38 18.97
N GLU A 275 12.72 17.57 17.93
CA GLU A 275 12.08 17.75 16.62
C GLU A 275 10.56 17.64 16.73
N LEU A 276 10.06 16.59 17.40
CA LEU A 276 8.62 16.39 17.64
C LEU A 276 7.99 17.55 18.43
N ASP A 277 8.66 18.10 19.44
CA ASP A 277 8.18 19.28 20.17
C ASP A 277 7.94 20.47 19.25
N GLN A 278 8.88 20.72 18.31
CA GLN A 278 8.74 21.79 17.33
C GLN A 278 7.54 21.53 16.40
N THR A 279 7.39 20.30 15.92
CA THR A 279 6.26 19.90 15.07
C THR A 279 4.91 20.04 15.78
N ILE A 280 4.82 19.63 17.05
CA ILE A 280 3.60 19.76 17.87
C ILE A 280 3.22 21.23 18.04
N MET A 281 4.19 22.10 18.34
CA MET A 281 3.95 23.53 18.50
C MET A 281 3.51 24.20 17.20
N ALA A 282 4.11 23.83 16.07
CA ALA A 282 3.73 24.32 14.75
C ALA A 282 2.29 23.91 14.39
N GLU A 283 1.92 22.65 14.63
CA GLU A 283 0.59 22.14 14.34
C GLU A 283 -0.49 22.81 15.18
N ARG A 284 -0.24 23.04 16.47
CA ARG A 284 -1.18 23.77 17.33
C ARG A 284 -1.45 25.18 16.81
N ARG A 285 -0.40 25.92 16.43
CA ARG A 285 -0.54 27.26 15.85
C ARG A 285 -1.32 27.25 14.54
N ARG A 286 -1.09 26.24 13.68
CA ARG A 286 -1.82 26.07 12.42
C ARG A 286 -3.32 25.92 12.66
N VAL A 287 -3.68 25.02 13.58
CA VAL A 287 -5.08 24.75 13.96
C VAL A 287 -5.76 25.98 14.57
N GLU A 288 -5.06 26.69 15.47
CA GLU A 288 -5.56 27.93 16.08
C GLU A 288 -5.82 29.02 15.03
N ALA A 289 -4.91 29.20 14.07
CA ALA A 289 -5.07 30.16 12.97
C ALA A 289 -6.26 29.80 12.05
N GLU A 290 -6.43 28.52 11.72
CA GLU A 290 -7.60 28.06 10.94
C GLU A 290 -8.92 28.27 11.68
N ARG A 291 -8.92 28.13 13.00
CA ARG A 291 -10.10 28.40 13.83
C ARG A 291 -10.44 29.89 13.82
N GLU A 292 -9.45 30.74 14.04
CA GLU A 292 -9.66 32.20 14.02
C GLU A 292 -10.19 32.67 12.66
N LEU A 293 -9.68 32.10 11.55
CA LEU A 293 -10.20 32.39 10.21
C LEU A 293 -11.67 31.95 10.07
N ARG A 294 -12.02 30.74 10.52
CA ARG A 294 -13.39 30.21 10.49
C ARG A 294 -14.36 31.07 11.31
N ASP A 295 -13.94 31.52 12.50
CA ASP A 295 -14.74 32.38 13.36
C ASP A 295 -14.96 33.75 12.68
N ARG A 296 -13.94 34.33 12.05
CA ARG A 296 -14.07 35.58 11.28
C ARG A 296 -15.04 35.45 10.10
N THR A 297 -14.93 34.40 9.29
CA THR A 297 -15.82 34.17 8.14
C THR A 297 -17.27 33.96 8.59
N ARG A 298 -17.51 33.20 9.66
CA ARG A 298 -18.85 33.04 10.23
C ARG A 298 -19.44 34.38 10.68
N HIS A 299 -18.64 35.21 11.35
CA HIS A 299 -19.09 36.54 11.77
C HIS A 299 -19.36 37.49 10.59
N GLU A 300 -18.65 37.36 9.47
CA GLU A 300 -18.94 38.11 8.24
C GLU A 300 -20.26 37.68 7.59
N ASP A 301 -20.54 36.37 7.53
CA ASP A 301 -21.79 35.82 6.99
C ASP A 301 -23.02 36.19 7.85
N GLU A 302 -22.88 36.18 9.18
CA GLU A 302 -23.93 36.57 10.13
C GLU A 302 -24.23 38.08 10.06
N ASN A 303 -23.22 38.92 9.83
CA ASN A 303 -23.40 40.36 9.66
C ASN A 303 -23.85 40.75 8.22
N GLY A 304 -23.76 39.83 7.25
CA GLY A 304 -24.16 40.04 5.86
C GLY A 304 -25.67 39.89 5.57
N HIS A 305 -26.49 39.54 6.57
CA HIS A 305 -27.94 39.32 6.42
C HIS A 305 -28.83 40.50 6.88
N ASP A 306 -28.31 41.74 6.92
CA ASP A 306 -29.11 42.96 7.13
C ASP A 306 -29.13 43.89 5.90
N HIS A 307 -29.32 43.31 4.71
CA HIS A 307 -29.69 44.08 3.52
C HIS A 307 -31.04 43.65 2.98
N GLY A 308 -32.05 44.25 3.61
CA GLY A 308 -33.41 44.50 3.12
C GLY A 308 -33.80 43.81 1.82
N TYR A 309 -34.49 42.69 1.96
CA TYR A 309 -35.35 42.17 0.90
C TYR A 309 -36.41 43.25 0.57
N LYS A 310 -36.14 44.05 -0.48
CA LYS A 310 -37.16 44.84 -1.14
C LYS A 310 -37.78 43.98 -2.25
N PRO A 311 -39.06 43.57 -2.12
CA PRO A 311 -39.73 42.89 -3.21
C PRO A 311 -39.79 43.84 -4.42
N LYS A 312 -39.36 43.36 -5.60
CA LYS A 312 -39.55 44.09 -6.85
C LYS A 312 -41.04 44.09 -7.24
N PRO A 313 -41.61 45.23 -7.65
CA PRO A 313 -42.99 45.30 -8.09
C PRO A 313 -43.11 44.85 -9.55
N PHE A 314 -44.16 44.05 -9.79
CA PHE A 314 -44.72 43.54 -11.06
C PHE A 314 -43.90 42.54 -11.87
#